data_AF-A0A0F8XIS5-F1
#
_entry.id   AF-A0A0F8XIS5-F1
#
_cell.length_a   1.000
_cell.length_b   1.000
_cell.length_c   1.000
_cell.angle_alpha   90.00
_cell.angle_beta   90.00
_cell.angle_gamma   90.00
#
_symmetry.space_group_name_H-M   'P 1'
#
loop_
_entity.id
_entity.type
_entity.pdbx_description
1 polymer ?
#
loop_
_entity_poly.entity_id
_entity_poly.type
_entity_poly.pdbx_seq_one_letter_code
_entity_poly.pdbx_strand_id
1 'polypeptide(L)'
;PAPRKFMLDLDHGKDLYKMRRKLQSGDRAKVRIHLPRSEFGSWPIHRDRVRKTAKKIGIGLHSVTLKELHSTNKNDNKRIKNETTIRTHAETFDAFCTKYEIGKDLSNVGSAFLEEE
;
A
#
# COMPACT_ATOMS: atom_id res chain seq x y z
N PRO A 1 -2.03 33.18 23.07
CA PRO A 1 -1.61 32.28 21.97
C PRO A 1 -2.77 32.04 20.98
N ALA A 2 -2.56 32.32 19.69
CA ALA A 2 -3.59 32.11 18.67
C ALA A 2 -3.77 30.61 18.35
N PRO A 3 -5.01 30.15 18.07
CA PRO A 3 -5.28 28.75 17.76
C PRO A 3 -4.58 28.34 16.46
N ARG A 4 -3.72 27.32 16.53
CA ARG A 4 -2.99 26.83 15.35
C ARG A 4 -3.88 25.89 14.54
N LYS A 5 -3.77 25.96 13.21
CA LYS A 5 -4.48 25.08 12.29
C LYS A 5 -3.52 23.99 11.82
N PHE A 6 -3.85 22.73 12.13
CA PHE A 6 -3.08 21.57 11.69
C PHE A 6 -3.82 20.77 10.63
N MET A 7 -3.06 20.21 9.71
CA MET A 7 -3.53 19.15 8.81
C MET A 7 -2.81 17.87 9.22
N LEU A 8 -3.58 16.83 9.52
CA LEU A 8 -3.08 15.54 10.02
C LEU A 8 -3.55 14.45 9.09
N ASP A 9 -2.61 13.77 8.45
CA ASP A 9 -2.87 12.54 7.72
C ASP A 9 -2.61 11.37 8.70
N LEU A 10 -3.62 10.52 8.90
CA LEU A 10 -3.59 9.39 9.83
C LEU A 10 -4.00 8.11 9.10
N ASP A 11 -3.36 7.00 9.40
CA ASP A 11 -3.78 5.69 8.88
C ASP A 11 -4.94 5.12 9.71
N HIS A 12 -4.91 5.36 11.03
CA HIS A 12 -5.98 4.93 11.92
C HIS A 12 -6.47 6.04 12.85
N GLY A 13 -7.76 5.99 13.22
CA GLY A 13 -8.37 6.97 14.12
C GLY A 13 -7.76 7.02 15.52
N LYS A 14 -7.00 5.99 15.93
CA LYS A 14 -6.24 5.94 17.19
C LYS A 14 -4.96 6.79 17.14
N ASP A 15 -4.42 7.06 15.96
CA ASP A 15 -3.14 7.75 15.80
C ASP A 15 -3.22 9.24 16.16
N LEU A 16 -4.44 9.82 16.17
CA LEU A 16 -4.65 11.17 16.67
C LEU A 16 -4.16 11.33 18.12
N TYR A 17 -4.27 10.29 18.94
CA TYR A 17 -3.81 10.33 20.32
C TYR A 17 -2.27 10.38 20.42
N LYS A 18 -1.56 9.77 19.47
CA LYS A 18 -0.08 9.84 19.42
C LYS A 18 0.40 11.28 19.17
N MET A 19 -0.40 12.08 18.47
CA MET A 19 -0.13 13.50 18.22
C MET A 19 -0.42 14.42 19.42
N ARG A 20 -0.92 13.90 20.54
CA ARG A 20 -1.24 14.68 21.75
C ARG A 20 -0.06 15.51 22.26
N ARG A 21 1.17 15.05 22.07
CA ARG A 21 2.38 15.81 22.48
C ARG A 21 2.58 17.10 21.68
N LYS A 22 2.04 17.18 20.46
CA LYS A 22 2.18 18.32 19.54
C LYS A 22 0.93 19.22 19.48
N LEU A 23 -0.21 18.70 19.92
CA LEU A 23 -1.51 19.37 19.84
C LEU A 23 -1.88 19.93 21.22
N GLN A 24 -2.20 21.22 21.27
CA GLN A 24 -2.67 21.87 22.49
C GLN A 24 -4.20 22.02 22.46
N SER A 25 -4.80 22.14 23.66
CA SER A 25 -6.23 22.41 23.78
C SER A 25 -6.56 23.76 23.14
N GLY A 26 -7.61 23.82 22.32
CA GLY A 26 -8.00 25.00 21.54
C GLY A 26 -7.43 25.06 20.12
N ASP A 27 -6.47 24.21 19.76
CA ASP A 27 -6.01 24.09 18.37
C ASP A 27 -7.09 23.51 17.46
N ARG A 28 -7.01 23.84 16.16
CA ARG A 28 -7.94 23.34 15.14
C ARG A 28 -7.25 22.32 14.25
N ALA A 29 -7.89 21.17 14.01
CA ALA A 29 -7.32 20.10 13.18
C ALA A 29 -8.26 19.73 12.01
N LYS A 30 -7.67 19.63 10.81
CA LYS A 30 -8.24 18.90 9.66
C LYS A 30 -7.59 17.52 9.63
N VAL A 31 -8.40 16.47 9.75
CA VAL A 31 -7.90 15.09 9.80
C VAL A 31 -8.25 14.38 8.50
N ARG A 32 -7.27 13.76 7.86
CA ARG A 32 -7.48 12.82 6.77
C ARG A 32 -7.19 11.41 7.27
N ILE A 33 -8.09 10.48 7.02
CA ILE A 33 -7.87 9.07 7.34
C ILE A 33 -7.61 8.32 6.04
N HIS A 34 -6.48 7.63 5.98
CA HIS A 34 -6.13 6.74 4.88
C HIS A 34 -6.70 5.35 5.16
N LEU A 35 -7.65 4.90 4.34
CA LEU A 35 -8.18 3.54 4.41
C LEU A 35 -8.06 2.86 3.06
N PRO A 36 -7.84 1.55 3.00
CA PRO A 36 -8.01 0.80 1.76
C PRO A 36 -9.48 0.80 1.36
N ARG A 37 -9.75 0.70 0.05
CA ARG A 37 -11.13 0.75 -0.50
C ARG A 37 -12.05 -0.33 0.07
N SER A 38 -11.50 -1.51 0.38
CA SER A 38 -12.21 -2.60 1.05
C SER A 38 -12.80 -2.20 2.41
N GLU A 39 -12.18 -1.24 3.09
CA GLU A 39 -12.57 -0.81 4.44
C GLU A 39 -13.41 0.46 4.45
N PHE A 40 -13.79 1.00 3.29
CA PHE A 40 -14.60 2.23 3.20
C PHE A 40 -15.96 2.10 3.91
N GLY A 41 -16.53 0.90 3.97
CA GLY A 41 -17.75 0.63 4.73
C GLY A 41 -17.63 0.91 6.23
N SER A 42 -16.40 0.83 6.78
CA SER A 42 -16.13 1.12 8.19
C SER A 42 -15.90 2.62 8.47
N TRP A 43 -15.90 3.48 7.45
CA TRP A 43 -15.64 4.92 7.58
C TRP A 43 -16.40 5.63 8.72
N PRO A 44 -17.71 5.40 8.93
CA PRO A 44 -18.44 6.04 10.02
C PRO A 44 -17.81 5.76 11.40
N ILE A 45 -17.33 4.54 11.61
CA ILE A 45 -16.68 4.10 12.86
C ILE A 45 -15.36 4.86 13.05
N HIS A 46 -14.56 4.99 12.00
CA HIS A 46 -13.30 5.73 12.05
C HIS A 46 -13.52 7.22 12.31
N ARG A 47 -14.50 7.83 11.63
CA ARG A 47 -14.90 9.23 11.83
C ARG A 47 -15.32 9.51 13.27
N ASP A 48 -16.17 8.65 13.83
CA ASP A 48 -16.69 8.84 15.19
C ASP A 48 -15.60 8.59 16.25
N ARG A 49 -14.67 7.66 16.00
CA ARG A 49 -13.47 7.50 16.83
C ARG A 49 -12.60 8.76 16.83
N VAL A 50 -12.34 9.35 15.66
CA VAL A 50 -11.56 10.60 15.57
C VAL A 50 -12.27 11.74 16.32
N ARG A 51 -13.59 11.88 16.17
CA ARG A 51 -14.37 12.89 16.92
C ARG A 51 -14.28 12.71 18.43
N LYS A 52 -14.45 11.47 18.92
CA LYS A 52 -14.32 11.16 20.35
C LYS A 52 -12.92 11.47 20.87
N THR A 53 -11.89 11.09 20.14
CA THR A 53 -10.49 11.33 20.52
C THR A 53 -10.15 12.83 20.51
N ALA A 54 -10.61 13.58 19.50
CA ALA A 54 -10.44 15.03 19.43
C ALA A 54 -11.09 15.75 20.62
N LYS A 55 -12.32 15.36 20.99
CA LYS A 55 -13.01 15.90 22.17
C LYS A 55 -12.24 15.61 23.46
N LYS A 56 -11.68 14.40 23.61
CA LYS A 56 -10.85 14.04 24.78
C LYS A 56 -9.56 14.85 24.89
N ILE A 57 -8.96 15.24 23.76
CA ILE A 57 -7.73 16.06 23.74
C ILE A 57 -8.06 17.55 23.94
N GLY A 58 -9.28 17.99 23.65
CA GLY A 58 -9.69 19.40 23.72
C GLY A 58 -9.38 20.18 22.45
N ILE A 59 -9.23 19.51 21.31
CA ILE A 59 -8.98 20.15 20.01
C ILE A 59 -10.28 20.37 19.23
N GLY A 60 -10.36 21.48 18.52
CA GLY A 60 -11.44 21.80 17.59
C GLY A 60 -11.27 21.04 16.28
N LEU A 61 -12.13 20.05 16.04
CA LEU A 61 -12.11 19.31 14.79
C LEU A 61 -12.82 20.13 13.69
N HIS A 62 -12.11 20.52 12.64
CA HIS A 62 -12.71 21.32 11.56
C HIS A 62 -13.31 20.44 10.46
N SER A 63 -12.59 19.40 10.03
CA SER A 63 -13.08 18.44 9.04
C SER A 63 -12.41 17.08 9.22
N VAL A 64 -13.13 16.00 8.87
CA VAL A 64 -12.60 14.64 8.83
C VAL A 64 -12.91 14.08 7.45
N THR A 65 -11.88 13.81 6.66
CA THR A 65 -12.01 13.36 5.26
C THR A 65 -11.40 11.98 5.10
N LEU A 66 -12.05 11.16 4.28
CA LEU A 66 -11.54 9.86 3.88
C LEU A 66 -10.62 10.05 2.66
N LYS A 67 -9.47 9.39 2.66
CA LYS A 67 -8.59 9.29 1.50
C LYS A 67 -8.31 7.82 1.23
N GLU A 68 -8.42 7.42 -0.03
CA GLU A 68 -8.05 6.06 -0.41
C GLU A 68 -6.55 5.89 -0.18
N LEU A 69 -6.20 4.87 0.60
CA LEU A 69 -4.85 4.37 0.66
C LEU A 69 -4.61 3.64 -0.66
N HIS A 70 -4.09 4.36 -1.66
CA HIS A 70 -3.49 3.71 -2.80
C HIS A 70 -2.31 2.92 -2.25
N SER A 71 -2.50 1.59 -2.14
CA SER A 71 -1.38 0.68 -2.06
C SER A 71 -0.60 0.93 -3.34
N THR A 72 0.41 1.78 -3.27
CA THR A 72 1.54 1.58 -4.15
C THR A 72 2.01 0.20 -3.71
N ASN A 73 1.66 -0.80 -4.50
CA ASN A 73 2.48 -1.99 -4.60
C ASN A 73 3.86 -1.47 -5.04
N LYS A 74 4.63 -0.97 -4.06
CA LYS A 74 6.02 -1.37 -3.92
C LYS A 74 5.98 -2.86 -3.63
N ASN A 75 5.52 -3.65 -4.60
CA ASN A 75 6.28 -4.83 -4.91
C ASN A 75 7.69 -4.27 -5.08
N ASP A 76 8.58 -4.80 -4.28
CA ASP A 76 9.94 -5.04 -4.71
C ASP A 76 9.93 -5.40 -6.20
N ASN A 77 10.01 -4.39 -7.07
CA ASN A 77 10.93 -4.43 -8.17
C ASN A 77 12.31 -4.47 -7.50
N LYS A 78 12.62 -5.63 -6.90
CA LYS A 78 13.95 -6.19 -6.94
C LYS A 78 14.42 -5.87 -8.34
N ARG A 79 15.45 -5.03 -8.40
CA ARG A 79 16.26 -4.77 -9.58
C ARG A 79 16.32 -6.03 -10.44
N ILE A 80 15.46 -6.13 -11.45
CA ILE A 80 15.84 -6.78 -12.68
C ILE A 80 16.14 -5.60 -13.58
N LYS A 81 17.34 -5.05 -13.36
CA LYS A 81 18.01 -4.16 -14.29
C LYS A 81 18.52 -5.01 -15.47
N ASN A 82 17.67 -5.86 -16.03
CA ASN A 82 17.91 -6.54 -17.28
C ASN A 82 16.86 -6.02 -18.23
N GLU A 83 17.03 -4.74 -18.58
CA GLU A 83 16.62 -4.25 -19.88
C GLU A 83 17.47 -5.01 -20.90
N THR A 84 17.18 -6.29 -21.09
CA THR A 84 17.74 -7.06 -22.19
C THR A 84 17.08 -6.47 -23.42
N THR A 85 17.78 -5.52 -24.04
CA THR A 85 17.42 -5.00 -25.34
C THR A 85 17.54 -6.18 -26.30
N ILE A 86 16.47 -6.95 -26.47
CA ILE A 86 16.42 -8.07 -27.40
C ILE A 86 16.59 -7.46 -28.79
N ARG A 87 17.79 -7.59 -29.36
CA ARG A 87 18.14 -7.00 -30.66
C ARG A 87 18.08 -8.04 -31.79
N THR A 88 17.99 -9.33 -31.44
CA THR A 88 18.11 -10.42 -32.41
C THR A 88 17.08 -11.53 -32.17
N HIS A 89 16.66 -12.21 -33.25
CA HIS A 89 15.61 -13.23 -33.21
C HIS A 89 15.97 -14.42 -32.31
N ALA A 90 17.26 -14.74 -32.16
CA ALA A 90 17.75 -15.78 -31.26
C ALA A 90 17.47 -15.46 -29.78
N GLU A 91 17.63 -14.19 -29.37
CA GLU A 91 17.39 -13.78 -27.98
C GLU A 91 15.89 -13.79 -27.63
N THR A 92 15.01 -13.58 -28.61
CA THR A 92 13.56 -13.74 -28.44
C THR A 92 13.18 -15.20 -28.20
N PHE A 93 13.84 -16.13 -28.90
CA PHE A 93 13.62 -17.56 -28.76
C PHE A 93 14.08 -18.05 -27.39
N ASP A 94 15.27 -17.66 -26.95
CA ASP A 94 15.79 -18.04 -25.62
C ASP A 94 14.92 -17.47 -24.48
N ALA A 95 14.46 -16.21 -24.61
CA ALA A 95 13.55 -15.61 -23.64
C ALA A 95 12.20 -16.33 -23.58
N PHE A 96 11.68 -16.78 -24.73
CA PHE A 96 10.47 -17.58 -24.80
C PHE A 96 10.66 -18.96 -24.14
N CYS A 97 11.71 -19.69 -24.51
CA CYS A 97 12.02 -21.00 -23.94
C CYS A 97 12.23 -20.96 -22.42
N THR A 98 12.85 -19.89 -21.92
CA THR A 98 13.06 -19.69 -20.48
C THR A 98 11.76 -19.32 -19.76
N LYS A 99 10.92 -18.46 -20.36
CA LYS A 99 9.66 -18.00 -19.75
C LYS A 99 8.63 -19.12 -19.61
N TYR A 100 8.59 -20.05 -20.55
CA TYR A 100 7.66 -21.18 -20.54
C TYR A 100 8.27 -22.45 -19.93
N GLU A 101 9.45 -22.38 -19.31
CA GLU A 101 10.17 -23.53 -18.73
C GLU A 101 10.26 -24.76 -19.67
N ILE A 102 10.32 -24.53 -20.99
CA ILE A 102 10.21 -25.60 -22.01
C ILE A 102 11.30 -26.67 -21.82
N GLY A 103 12.47 -26.29 -21.27
CA GLY A 103 13.54 -27.22 -20.92
C GLY A 103 13.18 -28.22 -19.81
N LYS A 104 12.33 -27.86 -18.84
CA LYS A 104 11.81 -28.81 -17.83
C LYS A 104 10.81 -29.77 -18.44
N ASP A 105 9.93 -29.29 -19.31
CA ASP A 105 8.95 -30.14 -19.99
C ASP A 105 9.63 -31.14 -20.93
N LEU A 106 10.65 -30.70 -21.69
CA LEU A 106 11.48 -31.58 -22.51
C LEU A 106 12.25 -32.62 -21.66
N SER A 107 12.80 -32.21 -20.51
CA SER A 107 13.50 -33.14 -19.62
C SER A 107 12.55 -34.17 -19.01
N ASN A 108 11.33 -33.78 -18.62
CA ASN A 108 10.34 -34.71 -18.08
C ASN A 108 9.83 -35.70 -19.13
N VAL A 109 9.61 -35.24 -20.37
CA VAL A 109 9.21 -36.13 -21.47
C VAL A 109 10.36 -37.08 -21.85
N GLY A 110 11.61 -36.60 -21.85
CA GLY A 110 12.79 -37.43 -22.10
C GLY A 110 13.02 -38.51 -21.02
N SER A 111 12.82 -38.18 -19.74
CA SER A 111 12.90 -39.15 -18.65
C SER A 111 11.77 -40.18 -18.71
N ALA A 112 10.55 -39.76 -19.07
CA ALA A 112 9.42 -40.68 -19.23
C ALA A 112 9.65 -41.73 -20.33
N PHE A 113 10.39 -41.37 -21.38
CA PHE A 113 10.76 -42.32 -22.45
C PHE A 113 11.92 -43.27 -22.08
N LEU A 114 12.75 -42.92 -21.10
CA LEU A 114 13.89 -43.75 -20.66
C LEU A 114 13.51 -44.75 -19.54
N GLU A 115 12.35 -44.59 -18.91
CA GLU A 115 11.84 -45.53 -17.89
C GLU A 115 10.93 -46.63 -18.50
N GLU A 116 10.60 -46.54 -19.79
CA GLU A 116 9.80 -47.55 -20.53
C GLU A 116 10.65 -48.59 -21.30
N GLU A 117 11.98 -48.59 -21.13
CA GLU A 117 12.89 -49.62 -21.68
C GLU A 117 13.45 -50.57 -20.60
#